data_AF-A0A1D7NNG9-F1
#
_entry.id   AF-A0A1D7NNG9-F1
#
_cell.length_a   1.000
_cell.length_b   1.000
_cell.length_c   1.000
_cell.angle_alpha   90.00
_cell.angle_beta   90.00
_cell.angle_gamma   90.00
#
_symmetry.space_group_name_H-M   'P 1'
#
loop_
_entity.id
_entity.type
_entity.pdbx_description
1 polymer ?
#
loop_
_entity_poly.entity_id
_entity_poly.type
_entity_poly.pdbx_seq_one_letter_code
_entity_poly.pdbx_strand_id
1 'polypeptide(L)'
;MTEIERSKWPPPEDDAMLPWYKGVFDAGFIALHPFFTVEGLDPSACVHGTMVFARSEMPEGASLLEWMDEEGAARREGKEVQSGSMPGIAKGFGRPIGWGKILATLGMNDHCMLDCALRTDIKGLRKEFADEVAARRLTDYCAREKIFLPTEGVIQPLMEASLIAMLRRAGISEVILSNEFGDEERLMPLDALEDEEPWDLRDDLPKWGVRRIIAPDRSLLVWVHWDSFYTAIFGTRARLEAARPEEGFEGFWCTPATTTYWLLEEAVPLAGGRV
;
A
#
# COMPACT_ATOMS: atom_id res chain seq x y z
N MET A 1 -18.17 -22.27 15.23
CA MET A 1 -17.10 -21.40 14.69
C MET A 1 -16.27 -22.24 13.75
N THR A 2 -16.37 -21.99 12.45
CA THR A 2 -15.41 -22.50 11.48
C THR A 2 -14.04 -21.94 11.83
N GLU A 3 -13.03 -22.80 11.91
CA GLU A 3 -11.65 -22.40 12.14
C GLU A 3 -11.21 -21.48 10.98
N ILE A 4 -10.77 -20.26 11.30
CA ILE A 4 -10.31 -19.30 10.29
C ILE A 4 -9.02 -19.87 9.67
N GLU A 5 -8.99 -20.04 8.35
CA GLU A 5 -7.80 -20.47 7.62
C GLU A 5 -6.77 -19.33 7.60
N ARG A 6 -5.98 -19.21 8.68
CA ARG A 6 -5.06 -18.08 8.90
C ARG A 6 -4.10 -17.83 7.75
N SER A 7 -3.71 -18.85 6.98
CA SER A 7 -2.83 -18.71 5.80
C SER A 7 -3.41 -17.88 4.64
N LYS A 8 -4.71 -17.54 4.69
CA LYS A 8 -5.40 -16.74 3.67
C LYS A 8 -5.88 -15.38 4.19
N TRP A 9 -5.85 -15.16 5.49
CA TRP A 9 -6.45 -13.99 6.12
C TRP A 9 -5.38 -13.16 6.81
N PRO A 10 -5.55 -11.83 6.88
CA PRO A 10 -4.71 -11.00 7.72
C PRO A 10 -5.04 -11.20 9.20
N PRO A 11 -4.10 -10.84 10.10
CA PRO A 11 -4.39 -10.75 11.52
C PRO A 11 -5.45 -9.66 11.78
N PRO A 12 -6.26 -9.79 12.85
CA PRO A 12 -7.05 -8.67 13.37
C PRO A 12 -6.17 -7.45 13.63
N GLU A 13 -6.74 -6.25 13.50
CA GLU A 13 -6.02 -4.97 13.58
C GLU A 13 -5.20 -4.79 14.87
N ASP A 14 -5.77 -5.20 16.01
CA ASP A 14 -5.17 -5.05 17.33
C ASP A 14 -4.20 -6.19 17.71
N ASP A 15 -4.13 -7.25 16.89
CA ASP A 15 -3.28 -8.41 17.17
C ASP A 15 -1.89 -8.22 16.56
N ALA A 16 -0.87 -8.60 17.32
CA ALA A 16 0.48 -8.71 16.78
C ALA A 16 0.52 -9.77 15.66
N MET A 17 1.09 -9.37 14.52
CA MET A 17 0.98 -10.12 13.27
C MET A 17 1.59 -11.53 13.39
N LEU A 18 2.85 -11.65 13.80
CA LEU A 18 3.53 -12.95 13.88
C LEU A 18 2.93 -13.89 14.94
N PRO A 19 2.60 -13.45 16.17
CA PRO A 19 1.88 -14.28 17.13
C PRO A 19 0.56 -14.82 16.58
N TRP A 20 -0.21 -14.03 15.83
CA TRP A 20 -1.46 -14.49 15.22
C TRP A 20 -1.23 -15.61 14.21
N TYR A 21 -0.12 -15.59 13.47
CA TYR A 21 0.25 -16.64 12.51
C TYR A 21 0.94 -17.87 13.10
N LYS A 22 1.08 -17.98 14.44
CA LYS A 22 1.83 -19.07 15.07
C LYS A 22 1.42 -20.45 14.51
N GLY A 23 2.41 -21.18 13.99
CA GLY A 23 2.24 -22.50 13.37
C GLY A 23 1.90 -22.48 11.88
N VAL A 24 1.78 -21.29 11.27
CA VAL A 24 1.50 -21.09 9.84
C VAL A 24 2.65 -20.32 9.19
N PHE A 25 2.93 -19.11 9.69
CA PHE A 25 4.07 -18.29 9.29
C PHE A 25 4.93 -17.96 10.50
N ASP A 26 6.24 -17.83 10.29
CA ASP A 26 7.23 -17.53 11.33
C ASP A 26 8.17 -16.36 10.95
N ALA A 27 7.88 -15.73 9.80
CA ALA A 27 8.54 -14.54 9.32
C ALA A 27 7.54 -13.63 8.57
N GLY A 28 7.79 -12.33 8.64
CA GLY A 28 6.98 -11.31 8.00
C GLY A 28 7.85 -10.11 7.61
N PHE A 29 7.57 -9.53 6.46
CA PHE A 29 8.23 -8.33 5.94
C PHE A 29 7.17 -7.31 5.55
N ILE A 30 7.33 -6.08 6.03
CA ILE A 30 6.49 -4.94 5.65
C ILE A 30 7.19 -4.20 4.50
N ALA A 31 6.65 -4.30 3.28
CA ALA A 31 7.10 -3.55 2.13
C ALA A 31 6.40 -2.19 2.09
N LEU A 32 7.16 -1.10 2.24
CA LEU A 32 6.63 0.24 2.29
C LEU A 32 6.26 0.72 0.89
N HIS A 33 5.09 1.32 0.76
CA HIS A 33 4.61 1.86 -0.51
C HIS A 33 5.46 3.06 -0.93
N PRO A 34 6.10 3.05 -2.11
CA PRO A 34 7.01 4.12 -2.48
C PRO A 34 6.25 5.40 -2.79
N PHE A 35 6.90 6.53 -2.53
CA PHE A 35 6.58 7.79 -3.21
C PHE A 35 7.06 7.66 -4.66
N PHE A 36 6.65 8.55 -5.56
CA PHE A 36 7.20 8.50 -6.91
C PHE A 36 7.17 9.85 -7.62
N THR A 37 7.96 9.94 -8.70
CA THR A 37 7.91 11.05 -9.65
C THR A 37 7.61 10.52 -11.04
N VAL A 38 6.98 11.35 -11.87
CA VAL A 38 6.83 11.09 -13.31
C VAL A 38 7.37 12.30 -14.04
N GLU A 39 8.28 12.09 -14.99
CA GLU A 39 8.92 13.18 -15.71
C GLU A 39 7.87 14.04 -16.45
N GLY A 40 7.93 15.35 -16.23
CA GLY A 40 7.02 16.31 -16.86
C GLY A 40 5.63 16.42 -16.21
N LEU A 41 5.29 15.60 -15.21
CA LEU A 41 4.02 15.68 -14.51
C LEU A 41 4.16 16.43 -13.17
N ASP A 42 3.10 17.17 -12.84
CA ASP A 42 2.94 17.81 -11.54
C ASP A 42 1.76 17.14 -10.81
N PRO A 43 1.94 16.65 -9.56
CA PRO A 43 0.82 16.12 -8.77
C PRO A 43 -0.36 17.08 -8.66
N SER A 44 -0.11 18.40 -8.61
CA SER A 44 -1.19 19.39 -8.53
C SER A 44 -1.99 19.54 -9.84
N ALA A 45 -1.49 19.01 -10.95
CA ALA A 45 -2.19 18.97 -12.24
C ALA A 45 -2.88 17.63 -12.52
N CYS A 46 -2.74 16.65 -11.61
CA CYS A 46 -3.28 15.31 -11.75
C CYS A 46 -4.39 15.04 -10.72
N VAL A 47 -5.27 14.10 -11.04
CA VAL A 47 -6.17 13.50 -10.05
C VAL A 47 -5.51 12.21 -9.56
N HIS A 48 -4.99 12.24 -8.33
CA HIS A 48 -4.27 11.11 -7.71
C HIS A 48 -4.50 11.10 -6.19
N GLY A 49 -4.48 9.91 -5.60
CA GLY A 49 -4.66 9.72 -4.16
C GLY A 49 -6.11 9.85 -3.68
N THR A 50 -6.29 9.86 -2.35
CA THR A 50 -7.60 9.78 -1.72
C THR A 50 -8.31 11.12 -1.63
N MET A 51 -9.61 11.09 -1.93
CA MET A 51 -10.49 12.23 -1.71
C MET A 51 -11.05 12.16 -0.30
N VAL A 52 -10.58 13.08 0.54
CA VAL A 52 -11.03 13.18 1.92
C VAL A 52 -12.11 14.25 2.05
N PHE A 53 -13.26 13.85 2.59
CA PHE A 53 -14.42 14.71 2.85
C PHE A 53 -14.64 14.82 4.36
N ALA A 54 -14.73 16.04 4.92
CA ALA A 54 -15.23 16.20 6.29
C ALA A 54 -16.74 16.46 6.29
N ARG A 55 -17.51 15.72 7.07
CA ARG A 55 -18.96 15.96 7.19
C ARG A 55 -19.30 17.39 7.64
N SER A 56 -18.40 18.06 8.36
CA SER A 56 -18.54 19.47 8.75
C SER A 56 -18.45 20.45 7.58
N GLU A 57 -17.88 20.03 6.45
CA GLU A 57 -17.76 20.83 5.21
C GLU A 57 -19.00 20.64 4.30
N MET A 58 -19.81 19.62 4.57
CA MET A 58 -21.00 19.31 3.78
C MET A 58 -22.07 20.41 3.96
N PRO A 59 -22.61 20.98 2.86
CA PRO A 59 -23.70 21.95 2.95
C PRO A 59 -24.91 21.39 3.69
N GLU A 60 -25.57 22.22 4.49
CA GLU A 60 -26.75 21.82 5.25
C GLU A 60 -27.89 21.39 4.31
N GLY A 61 -28.41 20.18 4.51
CA GLY A 61 -29.47 19.61 3.67
C GLY A 61 -29.01 18.95 2.37
N ALA A 62 -27.72 18.96 2.04
CA ALA A 62 -27.19 18.24 0.88
C ALA A 62 -27.19 16.72 1.07
N SER A 63 -27.40 15.98 -0.02
CA SER A 63 -27.16 14.54 -0.06
C SER A 63 -25.65 14.28 -0.06
N LEU A 64 -25.19 13.32 0.75
CA LEU A 64 -23.78 12.95 0.82
C LEU A 64 -23.22 12.53 -0.55
N LEU A 65 -23.96 11.70 -1.30
CA LEU A 65 -23.51 11.20 -2.59
C LEU A 65 -23.43 12.33 -3.63
N GLU A 66 -24.44 13.20 -3.67
CA GLU A 66 -24.46 14.34 -4.62
C GLU A 66 -23.33 15.32 -4.33
N TRP A 67 -23.10 15.64 -3.06
CA TRP A 67 -21.99 16.51 -2.65
C TRP A 67 -20.62 15.90 -3.00
N MET A 68 -20.43 14.60 -2.75
CA MET A 68 -19.19 13.92 -3.12
C MET A 68 -18.96 13.90 -4.64
N ASP A 69 -20.02 13.71 -5.44
CA ASP A 69 -19.95 13.74 -6.90
C ASP A 69 -19.59 15.14 -7.42
N GLU A 70 -20.20 16.19 -6.87
CA GLU A 70 -19.94 17.59 -7.20
C GLU A 70 -18.51 18.01 -6.86
N GLU A 71 -18.05 17.73 -5.65
CA GLU A 71 -16.67 18.00 -5.23
C GLU A 71 -15.64 17.20 -6.04
N GLY A 72 -15.96 15.94 -6.34
CA GLY A 72 -15.15 15.12 -7.23
C GLY A 72 -15.05 15.71 -8.63
N ALA A 73 -16.15 16.28 -9.16
CA ALA A 73 -16.15 16.97 -10.44
C ALA A 73 -15.34 18.28 -10.39
N ALA A 74 -15.49 19.08 -9.34
CA ALA A 74 -14.73 20.31 -9.14
C ALA A 74 -13.21 20.04 -9.06
N ARG A 75 -12.79 18.98 -8.36
CA ARG A 75 -11.37 18.58 -8.29
C ARG A 75 -10.78 18.14 -9.63
N ARG A 76 -11.60 17.65 -10.56
CA ARG A 76 -11.18 17.29 -11.92
C ARG A 76 -11.04 18.52 -12.82
N GLU A 77 -11.68 19.63 -12.49
CA GLU A 77 -11.64 20.84 -13.29
C GLU A 77 -10.20 21.39 -13.38
N GLY A 78 -9.73 21.62 -14.60
CA GLY A 78 -8.36 22.09 -14.86
C GLY A 78 -7.26 21.03 -14.68
N LYS A 79 -7.59 19.77 -14.41
CA LYS A 79 -6.61 18.67 -14.33
C LYS A 79 -6.35 18.08 -15.71
N GLU A 80 -5.07 17.92 -16.04
CA GLU A 80 -4.62 17.41 -17.33
C GLU A 80 -4.73 15.89 -17.41
N VAL A 81 -4.60 15.20 -16.27
CA VAL A 81 -4.62 13.73 -16.19
C VAL A 81 -5.75 13.25 -15.28
N GLN A 82 -6.59 12.37 -15.81
CA GLN A 82 -7.72 11.76 -15.11
C GLN A 82 -7.27 10.61 -14.21
N SER A 83 -8.02 10.34 -13.12
CA SER A 83 -7.65 9.37 -12.09
C SER A 83 -7.48 7.94 -12.62
N GLY A 84 -8.30 7.51 -13.59
CA GLY A 84 -8.21 6.18 -14.19
C GLY A 84 -6.90 5.93 -14.96
N SER A 85 -6.19 6.99 -15.38
CA SER A 85 -4.95 6.87 -16.15
C SER A 85 -3.70 6.89 -15.27
N MET A 86 -3.77 7.44 -14.05
CA MET A 86 -2.62 7.60 -13.17
C MET A 86 -1.95 6.27 -12.77
N PRO A 87 -2.68 5.19 -12.44
CA PRO A 87 -2.05 3.90 -12.17
C PRO A 87 -1.19 3.40 -13.33
N GLY A 88 -1.68 3.52 -14.57
CA GLY A 88 -0.96 3.11 -15.77
C GLY A 88 0.29 3.97 -16.02
N ILE A 89 0.15 5.29 -15.85
CA ILE A 89 1.28 6.22 -15.95
C ILE A 89 2.34 5.92 -14.89
N ALA A 90 1.93 5.68 -13.64
CA ALA A 90 2.83 5.34 -12.54
C ALA A 90 3.57 4.03 -12.82
N LYS A 91 2.87 3.00 -13.32
CA LYS A 91 3.48 1.71 -13.68
C LYS A 91 4.49 1.83 -14.83
N GLY A 92 4.13 2.56 -15.89
CA GLY A 92 4.97 2.67 -17.09
C GLY A 92 6.13 3.67 -16.97
N PHE A 93 5.95 4.75 -16.20
CA PHE A 93 6.87 5.90 -16.21
C PHE A 93 7.28 6.39 -14.81
N GLY A 94 6.67 5.85 -13.75
CA GLY A 94 6.97 6.27 -12.39
C GLY A 94 8.38 5.85 -11.96
N ARG A 95 9.06 6.78 -11.29
CA ARG A 95 10.34 6.53 -10.64
C ARG A 95 10.11 6.52 -9.13
N PRO A 96 10.25 5.36 -8.45
CA PRO A 96 9.97 5.26 -7.04
C PRO A 96 10.99 6.02 -6.20
N ILE A 97 10.55 6.48 -5.04
CA ILE A 97 11.32 7.16 -4.01
C ILE A 97 11.03 6.46 -2.69
N GLY A 98 12.06 5.87 -2.09
CA GLY A 98 11.97 5.21 -0.79
C GLY A 98 11.69 6.20 0.35
N TRP A 99 11.07 5.68 1.41
CA TRP A 99 10.81 6.40 2.65
C TRP A 99 12.10 6.90 3.28
N GLY A 100 13.20 6.12 3.24
CA GLY A 100 14.50 6.54 3.77
C GLY A 100 14.99 7.88 3.22
N LYS A 101 14.77 8.13 1.92
CA LYS A 101 15.10 9.42 1.29
C LYS A 101 14.19 10.56 1.76
N ILE A 102 12.89 10.29 1.91
CA ILE A 102 11.91 11.27 2.41
C ILE A 102 12.22 11.63 3.87
N LEU A 103 12.46 10.62 4.71
CA LEU A 103 12.85 10.78 6.11
C LEU A 103 14.08 11.66 6.27
N ALA A 104 15.16 11.35 5.53
CA ALA A 104 16.40 12.13 5.57
C ALA A 104 16.18 13.59 5.14
N THR A 105 15.37 13.80 4.10
CA THR A 105 15.10 15.14 3.56
C THR A 105 14.25 15.98 4.52
N LEU A 106 13.26 15.35 5.15
CA LEU A 106 12.38 15.98 6.13
C LEU A 106 12.96 15.94 7.55
N GLY A 107 14.16 15.39 7.78
CA GLY A 107 14.70 15.24 9.14
C GLY A 107 13.70 14.59 10.10
N MET A 108 12.92 13.62 9.61
CA MET A 108 12.06 12.77 10.43
C MET A 108 12.91 11.65 11.01
N ASN A 109 12.65 11.26 12.26
CA ASN A 109 13.52 10.32 12.96
C ASN A 109 13.44 8.91 12.36
N ASP A 110 12.22 8.49 12.00
CA ASP A 110 11.95 7.11 11.60
C ASP A 110 10.68 7.00 10.75
N HIS A 111 10.47 5.80 10.21
CA HIS A 111 9.32 5.46 9.38
C HIS A 111 7.99 5.49 10.15
N CYS A 112 7.96 5.30 11.48
CA CYS A 112 6.73 5.43 12.27
C CYS A 112 6.19 6.87 12.20
N MET A 113 7.07 7.88 12.28
CA MET A 113 6.69 9.28 12.10
C MET A 113 6.14 9.56 10.69
N LEU A 114 6.72 8.96 9.65
CA LEU A 114 6.27 9.15 8.28
C LEU A 114 4.93 8.46 8.01
N ASP A 115 4.70 7.26 8.54
CA ASP A 115 3.39 6.59 8.48
C ASP A 115 2.32 7.41 9.21
N CYS A 116 2.65 7.97 10.38
CA CYS A 116 1.76 8.87 11.11
C CYS A 116 1.38 10.11 10.26
N ALA A 117 2.34 10.73 9.59
CA ALA A 117 2.09 11.87 8.70
C ALA A 117 1.20 11.48 7.51
N LEU A 118 1.48 10.35 6.85
CA LEU A 118 0.69 9.85 5.72
C LEU A 118 -0.75 9.52 6.13
N ARG A 119 -0.94 8.81 7.25
CA ARG A 119 -2.27 8.47 7.76
C ARG A 119 -3.03 9.69 8.29
N THR A 120 -2.33 10.69 8.81
CA THR A 120 -2.94 11.97 9.15
C THR A 120 -3.48 12.69 7.92
N ASP A 121 -2.73 12.69 6.81
CA ASP A 121 -3.13 13.32 5.55
C ASP A 121 -4.46 12.75 5.00
N ILE A 122 -4.63 11.42 5.08
CA ILE A 122 -5.88 10.76 4.68
C ILE A 122 -6.97 10.78 5.76
N LYS A 123 -6.75 11.45 6.89
CA LYS A 123 -7.63 11.46 8.09
C LYS A 123 -7.94 10.05 8.63
N GLY A 124 -7.01 9.11 8.45
CA GLY A 124 -7.10 7.72 8.92
C GLY A 124 -6.75 7.54 10.40
N LEU A 125 -6.37 8.60 11.12
CA LEU A 125 -6.05 8.55 12.55
C LEU A 125 -7.07 9.32 13.39
N ARG A 126 -7.25 8.86 14.64
CA ARG A 126 -7.93 9.66 15.66
C ARG A 126 -7.13 10.91 15.96
N LYS A 127 -7.81 11.99 16.36
CA LYS A 127 -7.20 13.31 16.57
C LYS A 127 -6.05 13.30 17.57
N GLU A 128 -6.09 12.44 18.59
CA GLU A 128 -5.04 12.30 19.59
C GLU A 128 -3.74 11.67 19.07
N PHE A 129 -3.80 10.96 17.94
CA PHE A 129 -2.64 10.33 17.31
C PHE A 129 -2.16 11.07 16.05
N ALA A 130 -2.99 11.95 15.49
CA ALA A 130 -2.68 12.68 14.28
C ALA A 130 -1.57 13.73 14.49
N ASP A 131 -0.63 13.82 13.54
CA ASP A 131 0.38 14.87 13.49
C ASP A 131 0.18 15.75 12.24
N GLU A 132 -0.71 16.72 12.40
CA GLU A 132 -1.09 17.69 11.40
C GLU A 132 0.09 18.56 10.91
N VAL A 133 1.11 18.76 11.75
CA VAL A 133 2.29 19.54 11.38
C VAL A 133 3.20 18.72 10.48
N ALA A 134 3.44 17.46 10.84
CA ALA A 134 4.22 16.54 10.02
C ALA A 134 3.54 16.25 8.68
N ALA A 135 2.21 16.04 8.68
CA ALA A 135 1.43 15.83 7.46
C ALA A 135 1.54 17.01 6.49
N ARG A 136 1.30 18.25 6.96
CA ARG A 136 1.47 19.45 6.13
C ARG A 136 2.89 19.60 5.59
N ARG A 137 3.90 19.35 6.44
CA ARG A 137 5.30 19.45 6.01
C ARG A 137 5.64 18.45 4.91
N LEU A 138 5.11 17.23 5.01
CA LEU A 138 5.24 16.20 3.98
C LEU A 138 4.56 16.63 2.67
N THR A 139 3.30 17.06 2.73
CA THR A 139 2.53 17.42 1.54
C THR A 139 3.08 18.67 0.85
N ASP A 140 3.49 19.69 1.60
CA ASP A 140 4.16 20.89 1.08
C ASP A 140 5.49 20.57 0.38
N TYR A 141 6.26 19.65 0.95
CA TYR A 141 7.49 19.17 0.33
C TYR A 141 7.20 18.42 -0.97
N CYS A 142 6.28 17.47 -0.94
CA CYS A 142 5.90 16.67 -2.11
C CYS A 142 5.35 17.55 -3.24
N ALA A 143 4.49 18.53 -2.93
CA ALA A 143 3.96 19.47 -3.92
C ALA A 143 5.09 20.30 -4.56
N ARG A 144 6.01 20.84 -3.76
CA ARG A 144 7.13 21.66 -4.29
C ARG A 144 8.08 20.84 -5.17
N GLU A 145 8.39 19.62 -4.78
CA GLU A 145 9.32 18.74 -5.49
C GLU A 145 8.64 17.88 -6.57
N LYS A 146 7.33 18.06 -6.79
CA LYS A 146 6.51 17.30 -7.75
C LYS A 146 6.55 15.79 -7.51
N ILE A 147 6.54 15.40 -6.25
CA ILE A 147 6.52 14.02 -5.79
C ILE A 147 5.08 13.63 -5.50
N PHE A 148 4.64 12.51 -6.07
CA PHE A 148 3.37 11.88 -5.76
C PHE A 148 3.48 11.12 -4.44
N LEU A 149 2.49 11.32 -3.58
CA LEU A 149 2.29 10.53 -2.36
C LEU A 149 1.97 9.06 -2.71
N PRO A 150 2.35 8.10 -1.86
CA PRO A 150 1.86 6.75 -1.98
C PRO A 150 0.34 6.70 -1.79
N THR A 151 -0.31 5.70 -2.40
CA THR A 151 -1.74 5.42 -2.18
C THR A 151 -1.90 4.32 -1.13
N GLU A 152 -2.83 4.51 -0.21
CA GLU A 152 -3.21 3.54 0.82
C GLU A 152 -4.10 2.42 0.25
N GLY A 153 -4.14 1.28 0.94
CA GLY A 153 -5.17 0.26 0.69
C GLY A 153 -5.06 -0.52 -0.60
N VAL A 154 -4.04 -0.25 -1.41
CA VAL A 154 -3.84 -0.87 -2.72
C VAL A 154 -2.40 -1.35 -2.87
N ILE A 155 -2.21 -2.45 -3.59
CA ILE A 155 -0.86 -2.81 -4.07
C ILE A 155 -0.50 -1.77 -5.13
N GLN A 156 0.56 -0.99 -4.89
CA GLN A 156 0.91 0.06 -5.83
C GLN A 156 1.35 -0.52 -7.19
N PRO A 157 0.99 0.12 -8.32
CA PRO A 157 1.40 -0.34 -9.64
C PRO A 157 2.92 -0.46 -9.81
N LEU A 158 3.68 0.44 -9.16
CA LEU A 158 5.15 0.42 -9.10
C LEU A 158 5.74 -0.82 -8.42
N MET A 159 4.96 -1.52 -7.60
CA MET A 159 5.40 -2.69 -6.83
C MET A 159 5.09 -4.01 -7.53
N GLU A 160 4.20 -4.02 -8.53
CA GLU A 160 3.70 -5.25 -9.17
C GLU A 160 4.84 -6.10 -9.76
N ALA A 161 5.73 -5.49 -10.54
CA ALA A 161 6.87 -6.20 -11.13
C ALA A 161 7.83 -6.78 -10.07
N SER A 162 8.09 -6.02 -9.00
CA SER A 162 8.91 -6.50 -7.87
C SER A 162 8.23 -7.64 -7.12
N LEU A 163 6.91 -7.62 -6.97
CA LEU A 163 6.13 -8.71 -6.36
C LEU A 163 6.21 -9.97 -7.20
N ILE A 164 6.03 -9.87 -8.52
CA ILE A 164 6.18 -11.03 -9.44
C ILE A 164 7.59 -11.61 -9.34
N ALA A 165 8.62 -10.76 -9.39
CA ALA A 165 10.00 -11.20 -9.27
C ALA A 165 10.27 -11.89 -7.92
N MET A 166 9.75 -11.35 -6.82
CA MET A 166 9.85 -11.95 -5.49
C MET A 166 9.17 -13.33 -5.45
N LEU A 167 7.94 -13.44 -5.95
CA LEU A 167 7.18 -14.70 -5.96
C LEU A 167 7.91 -15.77 -6.80
N ARG A 168 8.49 -15.40 -7.95
CA ARG A 168 9.32 -16.30 -8.75
C ARG A 168 10.58 -16.76 -8.03
N ARG A 169 11.29 -15.86 -7.33
CA ARG A 169 12.46 -16.25 -6.51
C ARG A 169 12.07 -17.22 -5.40
N ALA A 170 10.85 -17.08 -4.87
CA ALA A 170 10.29 -18.00 -3.89
C ALA A 170 9.87 -19.37 -4.49
N GLY A 171 10.05 -19.59 -5.80
CA GLY A 171 9.69 -20.82 -6.50
C GLY A 171 8.19 -20.97 -6.79
N ILE A 172 7.44 -19.86 -6.78
CA ILE A 172 6.01 -19.83 -7.06
C ILE A 172 5.82 -19.53 -8.55
N SER A 173 4.97 -20.29 -9.24
CA SER A 173 4.63 -20.09 -10.66
C SER A 173 3.18 -19.68 -10.88
N GLU A 174 2.32 -19.87 -9.89
CA GLU A 174 0.90 -19.52 -9.88
C GLU A 174 0.49 -19.04 -8.49
N VAL A 175 -0.51 -18.16 -8.44
CA VAL A 175 -0.99 -17.53 -7.21
C VAL A 175 -2.50 -17.48 -7.19
N ILE A 176 -3.07 -17.53 -6.00
CA ILE A 176 -4.48 -17.25 -5.76
C ILE A 176 -4.59 -15.76 -5.42
N LEU A 177 -5.25 -15.01 -6.29
CA LEU A 177 -5.57 -13.60 -6.08
C LEU A 177 -6.94 -13.49 -5.43
N SER A 178 -7.06 -12.62 -4.43
CA SER A 178 -8.33 -12.35 -3.76
C SER A 178 -8.46 -10.87 -3.42
N ASN A 179 -9.71 -10.43 -3.29
CA ASN A 179 -10.05 -9.12 -2.75
C ASN A 179 -10.00 -9.14 -1.20
N GLU A 180 -10.42 -8.04 -0.58
CA GLU A 180 -10.40 -7.87 0.88
C GLU A 180 -11.29 -8.90 1.61
N PHE A 181 -12.49 -9.16 1.06
CA PHE A 181 -13.54 -9.92 1.75
C PHE A 181 -13.59 -11.41 1.40
N GLY A 182 -12.77 -11.86 0.45
CA GLY A 182 -12.62 -13.28 0.11
C GLY A 182 -13.83 -13.89 -0.59
N ASP A 183 -14.76 -13.06 -1.05
CA ASP A 183 -15.88 -13.44 -1.88
C ASP A 183 -15.47 -13.70 -3.33
N GLU A 184 -14.28 -13.25 -3.73
CA GLU A 184 -13.68 -13.56 -5.03
C GLU A 184 -12.25 -14.08 -4.89
N GLU A 185 -11.99 -15.24 -5.51
CA GLU A 185 -10.66 -15.85 -5.62
C GLU A 185 -10.40 -16.31 -7.05
N ARG A 186 -9.19 -16.06 -7.55
CA ARG A 186 -8.76 -16.45 -8.91
C ARG A 186 -7.37 -17.07 -8.87
N LEU A 187 -7.24 -18.30 -9.35
CA LEU A 187 -5.93 -18.92 -9.56
C LEU A 187 -5.36 -18.43 -10.90
N MET A 188 -4.19 -17.80 -10.86
CA MET A 188 -3.55 -17.18 -12.01
C MET A 188 -2.08 -17.61 -12.11
N PRO A 189 -1.58 -17.96 -13.31
CA PRO A 189 -0.14 -18.09 -13.51
C PRO A 189 0.53 -16.71 -13.37
N LEU A 190 1.72 -16.65 -12.77
CA LEU A 190 2.45 -15.39 -12.58
C LEU A 190 2.73 -14.67 -13.90
N ASP A 191 3.00 -15.42 -14.96
CA ASP A 191 3.28 -14.86 -16.29
C ASP A 191 2.08 -14.06 -16.85
N ALA A 192 0.85 -14.41 -16.46
CA ALA A 192 -0.34 -13.64 -16.86
C ALA A 192 -0.48 -12.31 -16.10
N LEU A 193 0.34 -12.06 -15.06
CA LEU A 193 0.34 -10.83 -14.27
C LEU A 193 1.40 -9.83 -14.75
N GLU A 194 2.28 -10.21 -15.67
CA GLU A 194 3.36 -9.37 -16.24
C GLU A 194 2.89 -8.38 -17.32
N ASP A 195 1.63 -7.97 -17.24
CA ASP A 195 1.05 -7.02 -18.19
C ASP A 195 1.55 -5.59 -17.91
N GLU A 196 1.48 -4.70 -18.91
CA GLU A 196 1.71 -3.26 -18.73
C GLU A 196 0.52 -2.61 -17.99
N GLU A 197 -0.68 -3.16 -18.13
CA GLU A 197 -1.88 -2.71 -17.43
C GLU A 197 -1.79 -2.98 -15.92
N PRO A 198 -1.99 -1.97 -15.05
CA PRO A 198 -2.02 -2.16 -13.59
C PRO A 198 -3.10 -3.16 -13.16
N TRP A 199 -2.83 -3.92 -12.09
CA TRP A 199 -3.75 -4.95 -11.62
C TRP A 199 -5.12 -4.41 -11.21
N ASP A 200 -5.19 -3.23 -10.58
CA ASP A 200 -6.45 -2.63 -10.15
C ASP A 200 -7.33 -2.12 -11.32
N LEU A 201 -6.81 -2.08 -12.55
CA LEU A 201 -7.55 -1.70 -13.76
C LEU A 201 -8.01 -2.90 -14.60
N ARG A 202 -7.55 -4.12 -14.26
CA ARG A 202 -7.81 -5.32 -15.04
C ARG A 202 -9.14 -5.97 -14.67
N ASP A 203 -10.01 -6.14 -15.67
CA ASP A 203 -11.33 -6.77 -15.52
C ASP A 203 -11.27 -8.29 -15.28
N ASP A 204 -10.13 -8.95 -15.58
CA ASP A 204 -9.94 -10.38 -15.36
C ASP A 204 -9.50 -10.74 -13.92
N LEU A 205 -9.18 -9.72 -13.12
CA LEU A 205 -8.76 -9.83 -11.71
C LEU A 205 -9.95 -9.58 -10.75
N PRO A 206 -9.79 -9.84 -9.44
CA PRO A 206 -10.88 -9.65 -8.48
C PRO A 206 -11.52 -8.25 -8.53
N LYS A 207 -12.85 -8.22 -8.54
CA LYS A 207 -13.64 -7.00 -8.47
C LYS A 207 -13.31 -6.30 -7.15
N TRP A 208 -12.96 -5.03 -7.23
CA TRP A 208 -12.41 -4.19 -6.14
C TRP A 208 -10.91 -4.37 -5.85
N GLY A 209 -10.19 -4.97 -6.79
CA GLY A 209 -8.73 -4.99 -6.80
C GLY A 209 -8.13 -6.17 -6.05
N VAL A 210 -6.85 -6.41 -6.31
CA VAL A 210 -6.08 -7.46 -5.63
C VAL A 210 -5.67 -6.92 -4.27
N ARG A 211 -6.19 -7.52 -3.20
CA ARG A 211 -5.81 -7.18 -1.81
C ARG A 211 -5.02 -8.29 -1.14
N ARG A 212 -5.11 -9.51 -1.66
CA ARG A 212 -4.36 -10.66 -1.20
C ARG A 212 -3.80 -11.48 -2.36
N ILE A 213 -2.56 -11.93 -2.19
CA ILE A 213 -1.89 -12.88 -3.08
C ILE A 213 -1.45 -14.05 -2.22
N ILE A 214 -1.97 -15.23 -2.51
CA ILE A 214 -1.78 -16.41 -1.69
C ILE A 214 -1.07 -17.47 -2.53
N ALA A 215 0.03 -18.01 -2.02
CA ALA A 215 0.64 -19.18 -2.64
C ALA A 215 -0.31 -20.38 -2.56
N PRO A 216 -0.47 -21.19 -3.62
CA PRO A 216 -1.37 -22.35 -3.59
C PRO A 216 -1.02 -23.37 -2.50
N ASP A 217 0.27 -23.50 -2.19
CA ASP A 217 0.78 -24.35 -1.11
C ASP A 217 0.67 -23.73 0.30
N ARG A 218 0.05 -22.54 0.40
CA ARG A 218 -0.16 -21.77 1.64
C ARG A 218 1.13 -21.37 2.37
N SER A 219 2.27 -21.40 1.71
CA SER A 219 3.57 -21.07 2.33
C SER A 219 3.91 -19.59 2.34
N LEU A 220 3.14 -18.77 1.62
CA LEU A 220 3.31 -17.31 1.51
C LEU A 220 1.96 -16.61 1.32
N LEU A 221 1.82 -15.46 1.97
CA LEU A 221 0.70 -14.54 1.87
C LEU A 221 1.23 -13.13 1.68
N VAL A 222 0.75 -12.44 0.64
CA VAL A 222 0.89 -10.98 0.49
C VAL A 222 -0.47 -10.36 0.77
N TRP A 223 -0.49 -9.28 1.53
CA TRP A 223 -1.70 -8.57 1.93
C TRP A 223 -1.44 -7.06 2.02
N VAL A 224 -2.42 -6.27 1.57
CA VAL A 224 -2.44 -4.81 1.79
C VAL A 224 -3.61 -4.46 2.70
N HIS A 225 -3.34 -3.70 3.76
CA HIS A 225 -4.37 -3.19 4.65
C HIS A 225 -5.00 -1.92 4.07
N TRP A 226 -6.33 -1.82 4.13
CA TRP A 226 -7.16 -0.77 3.52
C TRP A 226 -6.76 0.69 3.82
N ASP A 227 -6.27 1.02 5.01
CA ASP A 227 -5.87 2.39 5.40
C ASP A 227 -4.35 2.51 5.61
N SER A 228 -3.57 1.64 4.95
CA SER A 228 -2.12 1.58 5.12
C SER A 228 -1.34 1.82 3.84
N PHE A 229 -0.19 2.44 4.01
CA PHE A 229 0.80 2.70 2.95
C PHE A 229 1.89 1.62 2.94
N TYR A 230 1.50 0.36 3.12
CA TYR A 230 2.40 -0.78 3.07
C TYR A 230 1.69 -2.04 2.56
N THR A 231 2.49 -2.95 2.02
CA THR A 231 2.10 -4.31 1.69
C THR A 231 2.85 -5.27 2.62
N ALA A 232 2.13 -6.06 3.41
CA ALA A 232 2.71 -7.07 4.28
C ALA A 232 2.91 -8.39 3.53
N ILE A 233 4.04 -9.03 3.78
CA ILE A 233 4.44 -10.28 3.14
C ILE A 233 4.79 -11.27 4.26
N PHE A 234 3.98 -12.30 4.43
CA PHE A 234 4.18 -13.34 5.43
C PHE A 234 4.53 -14.66 4.76
N GLY A 235 5.33 -15.47 5.46
CA GLY A 235 5.68 -16.80 4.97
C GLY A 235 6.44 -17.59 6.02
N THR A 236 6.84 -18.80 5.64
CA THR A 236 7.87 -19.51 6.40
C THR A 236 9.22 -18.83 6.18
N ARG A 237 10.12 -18.95 7.15
CA ARG A 237 11.50 -18.43 7.10
C ARG A 237 12.19 -18.85 5.81
N ALA A 238 12.15 -20.14 5.51
CA ALA A 238 12.77 -20.70 4.31
C ALA A 238 12.17 -20.10 3.03
N ARG A 239 10.85 -19.83 3.00
CA ARG A 239 10.20 -19.23 1.84
C ARG A 239 10.60 -17.77 1.67
N LEU A 240 10.62 -16.97 2.74
CA LEU A 240 11.02 -15.56 2.67
C LEU A 240 12.53 -15.39 2.42
N GLU A 241 13.38 -16.28 2.93
CA GLU A 241 14.81 -16.34 2.60
C GLU A 241 15.05 -16.61 1.11
N ALA A 242 14.22 -17.43 0.46
CA ALA A 242 14.28 -17.62 -0.99
C ALA A 242 13.73 -16.39 -1.75
N ALA A 243 12.61 -15.84 -1.26
CA ALA A 243 11.91 -14.70 -1.86
C ALA A 243 12.76 -13.42 -1.87
N ARG A 244 13.56 -13.18 -0.82
CA ARG A 244 14.40 -11.98 -0.63
C ARG A 244 13.62 -10.69 -0.93
N PRO A 245 12.59 -10.38 -0.13
CA PRO A 245 11.75 -9.19 -0.36
C PRO A 245 12.57 -7.89 -0.39
N GLU A 246 13.64 -7.79 0.39
CA GLU A 246 14.53 -6.64 0.45
C GLU A 246 15.29 -6.33 -0.86
N GLU A 247 15.33 -7.27 -1.81
CA GLU A 247 15.89 -7.02 -3.15
C GLU A 247 14.94 -6.19 -4.04
N GLY A 248 13.64 -6.20 -3.74
CA GLY A 248 12.61 -5.51 -4.55
C GLY A 248 11.91 -4.36 -3.85
N PHE A 249 12.05 -4.25 -2.52
CA PHE A 249 11.29 -3.31 -1.69
C PHE A 249 12.16 -2.65 -0.64
N GLU A 250 11.86 -1.39 -0.33
CA GLU A 250 12.24 -0.80 0.95
C GLU A 250 11.18 -1.16 2.00
N GLY A 251 11.61 -1.54 3.20
CA GLY A 251 10.70 -2.09 4.19
C GLY A 251 11.37 -2.44 5.50
N PHE A 252 10.73 -3.26 6.32
CA PHE A 252 11.33 -3.78 7.55
C PHE A 252 10.77 -5.17 7.91
N TRP A 253 11.53 -5.94 8.67
CA TRP A 253 11.11 -7.25 9.15
C TRP A 253 10.21 -7.10 10.39
N CYS A 254 9.07 -7.80 10.40
CA CYS A 254 8.19 -7.84 11.55
C CYS A 254 8.91 -8.39 12.78
N THR A 255 8.67 -7.76 13.92
CA THR A 255 9.03 -8.29 15.24
C THR A 255 7.83 -9.05 15.82
N PRO A 256 7.99 -9.78 16.94
CA PRO A 256 6.86 -10.35 17.66
C PRO A 256 5.84 -9.32 18.19
N ALA A 257 6.22 -8.03 18.24
CA ALA A 257 5.35 -6.95 18.69
C ALA A 257 4.63 -6.23 17.54
N THR A 258 5.10 -6.38 16.29
CA THR A 258 4.57 -5.63 15.13
C THR A 258 3.08 -5.88 14.94
N THR A 259 2.29 -4.82 15.04
CA THR A 259 0.85 -4.76 14.72
C THR A 259 0.58 -4.02 13.41
N THR A 260 -0.69 -3.95 12.99
CA THR A 260 -1.14 -3.17 11.82
C THR A 260 -0.89 -1.66 11.98
N TYR A 261 -0.93 -1.15 13.21
CA TYR A 261 -0.69 0.27 13.53
C TYR A 261 0.66 0.47 14.23
N TRP A 262 1.72 -0.01 13.59
CA TRP A 262 3.10 0.08 14.08
C TRP A 262 3.64 1.53 14.21
N LEU A 263 2.88 2.55 13.77
CA LEU A 263 3.22 3.97 13.95
C LEU A 263 3.36 4.40 15.42
N LEU A 264 2.83 3.63 16.37
CA LEU A 264 2.94 3.87 17.82
C LEU A 264 4.01 2.99 18.50
N GLU A 265 4.71 2.14 17.74
CA GLU A 265 5.68 1.18 18.26
C GLU A 265 7.12 1.70 18.13
N GLU A 266 8.06 0.99 18.74
CA GLU A 266 9.49 1.26 18.54
C GLU A 266 9.90 0.96 17.10
N ALA A 267 10.53 1.94 16.46
CA ALA A 267 10.96 1.83 15.07
C ALA A 267 11.99 0.71 14.88
N VAL A 268 11.71 -0.18 13.93
CA VAL A 268 12.65 -1.22 13.47
C VAL A 268 13.55 -0.65 12.35
N PRO A 269 14.81 -1.08 12.22
CA PRO A 269 15.65 -0.65 11.10
C PRO A 269 15.04 -0.99 9.74
N LEU A 270 15.06 -0.02 8.82
CA LEU A 270 14.69 -0.25 7.44
C LEU A 270 15.71 -1.18 6.76
N ALA A 271 15.21 -2.02 5.85
CA ALA A 271 15.93 -2.94 5.00
C ALA A 271 15.56 -2.70 3.53
N GLY A 272 16.45 -3.07 2.61
CA GLY A 272 16.30 -2.80 1.18
C GLY A 272 16.60 -1.35 0.82
N GLY A 273 16.20 -0.90 -0.38
CA GLY A 273 16.35 0.50 -0.81
C GLY A 273 17.42 0.78 -1.87
N ARG A 274 17.66 -0.13 -2.82
CA ARG A 274 18.22 0.26 -4.12
C ARG A 274 17.09 0.33 -5.15
N VAL A 275 16.39 1.46 -5.19
CA VAL A 275 15.60 1.83 -6.37
C VAL A 275 15.94 3.25 -6.77
#